data_AF-A0AA35T788-F1
#
_entry.id   AF-A0AA35T788-F1
#
_cell.length_a   1.000
_cell.length_b   1.000
_cell.length_c   1.000
_cell.angle_alpha   90.00
_cell.angle_beta   90.00
_cell.angle_gamma   90.00
#
_symmetry.space_group_name_H-M   'P 1'
#
loop_
_entity.id
_entity.type
_entity.pdbx_description
1 polymer ?
#
loop_
_entity_poly.entity_id
_entity_poly.type
_entity_poly.pdbx_seq_one_letter_code
_entity_poly.pdbx_strand_id
1 'polypeptide(L)'
;MSFAERDEELARKVCADDDVVDDLYDQIYRELLTYMLQDPRTIQRATYLLWVAHDLERIADRATNIAERTLWLISGHTVSNRDLKSDRTLR
;
A
#
# COMPACT_ATOMS: atom_id res chain seq x y z
N MET A 1 -8.27 27.26 6.08
CA MET A 1 -8.21 25.86 5.64
C MET A 1 -9.21 25.70 4.50
N SER A 2 -8.71 25.73 3.28
CA SER A 2 -9.50 25.51 2.06
C SER A 2 -9.83 24.02 1.92
N PHE A 3 -10.91 23.68 1.22
CA PHE A 3 -11.26 22.29 0.89
C PHE A 3 -10.10 21.57 0.17
N ALA A 4 -9.38 22.28 -0.70
CA ALA A 4 -8.23 21.76 -1.44
C ALA A 4 -7.03 21.40 -0.54
N GLU A 5 -6.76 22.16 0.52
CA GLU A 5 -5.63 21.87 1.43
C GLU A 5 -5.87 20.59 2.25
N ARG A 6 -7.13 20.33 2.61
CA ARG A 6 -7.54 19.11 3.33
C ARG A 6 -7.43 17.87 2.46
N ASP A 7 -7.85 17.98 1.20
CA ASP A 7 -7.78 16.87 0.25
C ASP A 7 -6.33 16.54 -0.11
N GLU A 8 -5.44 17.54 -0.15
CA GLU A 8 -4.00 17.34 -0.36
C GLU A 8 -3.35 16.57 0.80
N GLU A 9 -3.63 16.96 2.05
CA GLU A 9 -3.11 16.27 3.24
C GLU A 9 -3.59 14.82 3.33
N LEU A 10 -4.88 14.59 3.06
CA LEU A 10 -5.47 13.24 3.03
C LEU A 10 -4.84 12.38 1.94
N ALA A 11 -4.65 12.93 0.73
CA ALA A 11 -4.06 12.18 -0.36
C ALA A 11 -2.60 11.81 -0.08
N ARG A 12 -1.80 12.70 0.50
CA ARG A 12 -0.43 12.36 0.95
C ARG A 12 -0.42 11.28 2.02
N LYS A 13 -1.38 11.31 2.94
CA LYS A 13 -1.52 10.28 3.97
C LYS A 13 -1.81 8.90 3.35
N VAL A 14 -2.74 8.81 2.39
CA VAL A 14 -3.05 7.56 1.70
C VAL A 14 -1.80 6.98 1.03
N CYS A 15 -1.01 7.80 0.34
CA CYS A 15 0.25 7.35 -0.26
C CYS A 15 1.27 6.85 0.77
N ALA A 16 1.30 7.43 1.97
CA ALA A 16 2.19 6.98 3.05
C ALA A 16 1.70 5.69 3.74
N ASP A 17 0.38 5.51 3.85
CA ASP A 17 -0.23 4.32 4.44
C ASP A 17 -0.04 3.08 3.54
N ASP A 18 0.15 3.28 2.22
CA ASP A 18 0.49 2.24 1.23
C ASP A 18 1.75 1.44 1.62
N ASP A 19 2.81 2.12 2.10
CA ASP A 19 4.05 1.49 2.57
C ASP A 19 3.77 0.47 3.68
N VAL A 20 2.83 0.79 4.57
CA VAL A 20 2.46 -0.09 5.69
C VAL A 20 1.75 -1.34 5.16
N VAL A 21 0.93 -1.20 4.11
CA VAL A 21 0.24 -2.35 3.50
C VAL A 21 1.24 -3.27 2.80
N ASP A 22 2.19 -2.70 2.07
CA ASP A 22 3.28 -3.45 1.43
C ASP A 22 4.08 -4.26 2.46
N ASP A 23 4.52 -3.62 3.55
CA ASP A 23 5.27 -4.26 4.63
C ASP A 23 4.48 -5.40 5.31
N LEU A 24 3.17 -5.19 5.53
CA LEU A 24 2.29 -6.21 6.11
C LEU A 24 2.06 -7.39 5.16
N TYR A 25 1.92 -7.13 3.86
CA TYR A 25 1.81 -8.19 2.86
C TYR A 25 3.05 -9.10 2.89
N ASP A 26 4.22 -8.47 2.91
CA ASP A 26 5.52 -9.12 2.98
C ASP A 26 5.70 -9.96 4.25
N GLN A 27 5.25 -9.42 5.40
CA GLN A 27 5.26 -10.13 6.66
C GLN A 27 4.35 -11.36 6.62
N ILE A 28 3.10 -11.19 6.21
CA ILE A 28 2.11 -12.28 6.11
C ILE A 28 2.62 -13.36 5.16
N TYR A 29 3.23 -12.99 4.04
CA TYR A 29 3.81 -13.94 3.09
C TYR A 29 4.84 -14.86 3.76
N ARG A 30 5.80 -14.28 4.51
CA ARG A 30 6.84 -15.04 5.22
C ARG A 30 6.26 -15.93 6.33
N GLU A 31 5.27 -15.45 7.07
CA GLU A 31 4.59 -16.22 8.12
C GLU A 31 3.83 -17.41 7.54
N LEU A 32 3.07 -17.19 6.46
CA LEU A 32 2.30 -18.25 5.79
C LEU A 32 3.21 -19.33 5.20
N LEU A 33 4.34 -18.95 4.59
CA LEU A 33 5.35 -19.94 4.17
C LEU A 33 5.89 -20.76 5.35
N THR A 34 6.12 -20.13 6.50
CA THR A 34 6.58 -20.84 7.70
C THR A 34 5.55 -21.86 8.16
N TYR A 35 4.26 -21.50 8.18
CA TYR A 35 3.18 -22.44 8.52
C TYR A 35 3.08 -23.61 7.52
N MET A 36 3.20 -23.33 6.22
CA MET A 36 3.20 -24.37 5.17
C MET A 36 4.36 -25.36 5.33
N LEU A 37 5.54 -24.87 5.69
CA LEU A 37 6.73 -25.70 5.93
C LEU A 37 6.61 -26.54 7.20
N GLN A 38 5.97 -26.00 8.25
CA GLN A 38 5.76 -26.71 9.52
C GLN A 38 4.71 -27.82 9.41
N ASP A 39 3.61 -27.58 8.67
CA ASP A 39 2.56 -28.58 8.45
C ASP A 39 1.97 -28.44 7.04
N PRO A 40 2.28 -29.38 6.12
CA PRO A 40 1.75 -29.36 4.75
C PRO A 40 0.22 -29.36 4.64
N ARG A 41 -0.51 -29.79 5.69
CA ARG A 41 -1.99 -29.73 5.70
C ARG A 41 -2.51 -28.30 5.75
N THR A 42 -1.67 -27.33 6.13
CA THR A 42 -2.03 -25.91 6.17
C THR A 42 -1.96 -25.23 4.81
N ILE A 43 -1.32 -25.84 3.81
CA ILE A 43 -1.06 -25.25 2.49
C ILE A 43 -2.30 -24.63 1.88
N GLN A 44 -3.42 -25.37 1.80
CA GLN A 44 -4.63 -24.84 1.18
C GLN A 44 -5.18 -23.60 1.89
N ARG A 45 -5.20 -23.59 3.23
CA ARG A 45 -5.68 -22.46 4.02
C ARG A 45 -4.75 -21.26 3.91
N ALA A 46 -3.45 -21.49 3.97
CA ALA A 46 -2.45 -20.46 3.82
C ALA A 46 -2.46 -19.85 2.41
N THR A 47 -2.73 -20.63 1.36
CA THR A 47 -2.93 -20.12 0.00
C THR A 47 -4.16 -19.19 -0.10
N TYR A 48 -5.28 -19.53 0.54
CA TYR A 48 -6.44 -18.61 0.56
C TYR A 48 -6.13 -17.30 1.29
N LEU A 49 -5.36 -17.35 2.38
CA LEU A 49 -4.93 -16.15 3.08
C LEU A 49 -3.97 -15.30 2.24
N LEU A 50 -3.08 -15.93 1.46
CA LEU A 50 -2.22 -15.23 0.49
C LEU A 50 -3.04 -14.48 -0.57
N TRP A 51 -4.11 -15.09 -1.08
CA TRP A 51 -4.99 -14.40 -2.04
C TRP A 51 -5.71 -13.22 -1.41
N VAL A 52 -6.22 -13.37 -0.18
CA VAL A 52 -6.84 -12.25 0.55
C VAL A 52 -5.84 -11.12 0.76
N ALA A 53 -4.62 -11.43 1.20
CA ALA A 53 -3.56 -10.43 1.41
C ALA A 53 -3.20 -9.71 0.09
N HIS A 54 -3.10 -10.45 -1.02
CA HIS A 54 -2.84 -9.88 -2.34
C HIS A 54 -3.99 -8.98 -2.82
N ASP A 55 -5.24 -9.38 -2.61
CA ASP A 55 -6.37 -8.55 -2.99
C ASP A 55 -6.45 -7.27 -2.16
N LEU A 56 -6.01 -7.30 -0.89
CA LEU A 56 -5.87 -6.11 -0.05
C LEU A 56 -4.78 -5.15 -0.55
N GLU A 57 -3.61 -5.66 -0.92
CA GLU A 57 -2.53 -4.86 -1.54
C GLU A 57 -3.04 -4.16 -2.81
N ARG A 58 -3.77 -4.88 -3.67
CA ARG A 58 -4.34 -4.29 -4.88
C ARG A 58 -5.38 -3.21 -4.62
N ILE A 59 -6.08 -3.27 -3.50
CA ILE A 59 -7.01 -2.22 -3.08
C ILE A 59 -6.22 -0.99 -2.61
N ALA A 60 -5.13 -1.19 -1.85
CA ALA A 60 -4.24 -0.12 -1.42
C ALA A 60 -3.59 0.60 -2.61
N ASP A 61 -3.00 -0.14 -3.57
CA ASP A 61 -2.42 0.44 -4.79
C ASP A 61 -3.45 1.28 -5.57
N ARG A 62 -4.69 0.81 -5.68
CA ARG A 62 -5.77 1.59 -6.33
C ARG A 62 -6.12 2.86 -5.56
N ALA A 63 -6.13 2.80 -4.22
CA ALA A 63 -6.36 3.98 -3.39
C ALA A 63 -5.23 5.01 -3.56
N THR A 64 -3.98 4.55 -3.57
CA THR A 64 -2.78 5.34 -3.87
C THR A 64 -2.88 6.00 -5.25
N ASN A 65 -3.22 5.26 -6.29
CA ASN A 65 -3.43 5.79 -7.64
C ASN A 65 -4.51 6.89 -7.70
N ILE A 66 -5.58 6.78 -6.90
CA ILE A 66 -6.60 7.83 -6.79
C ILE A 66 -6.05 9.05 -6.06
N ALA A 67 -5.33 8.84 -4.96
CA ALA A 67 -4.72 9.90 -4.17
C ALA A 67 -3.71 10.71 -4.98
N GLU A 68 -2.82 10.06 -5.74
CA GLU A 68 -1.89 10.72 -6.67
C GLU A 68 -2.61 11.59 -7.69
N ARG A 69 -3.73 11.12 -8.27
CA ARG A 69 -4.53 11.90 -9.21
C ARG A 69 -5.16 13.11 -8.56
N THR A 70 -5.65 12.98 -7.33
CA THR A 70 -6.17 14.11 -6.55
C THR A 70 -5.08 15.14 -6.26
N LEU A 71 -3.88 14.70 -5.87
CA LEU A 71 -2.72 15.59 -5.69
C LEU A 71 -2.34 16.32 -6.98
N TRP A 72 -2.35 15.62 -8.11
CA TRP A 72 -2.09 16.22 -9.42
C TRP A 72 -3.14 17.29 -9.78
N LEU A 73 -4.43 17.01 -9.55
CA LEU A 73 -5.51 17.96 -9.81
C LEU A 73 -5.41 19.24 -8.97
N ILE A 74 -4.91 19.14 -7.74
CA ILE A 74 -4.77 20.28 -6.81
C ILE A 74 -3.48 21.06 -7.08
N SER A 75 -2.35 20.37 -7.26
CA SER A 75 -1.01 20.97 -7.34
C SER A 75 -0.56 21.30 -8.78
N GLY A 76 -1.19 20.71 -9.79
CA GLY A 76 -0.81 20.86 -11.20
C GLY A 76 0.49 20.15 -11.61
N HIS A 77 1.11 19.39 -10.71
CA HIS A 77 2.37 18.68 -10.95
C HIS A 77 2.19 17.18 -10.71
N THR A 78 2.83 16.35 -11.54
CA THR A 78 2.82 14.90 -11.36
C THR A 78 3.70 14.55 -10.18
N VAL A 79 3.09 13.96 -9.15
CA VAL A 79 3.79 13.43 -7.98
C VAL A 79 3.43 11.95 -7.91
N SER A 80 4.36 11.05 -8.26
CA SER A 80 4.17 9.62 -8.02
C SER A 80 4.51 9.29 -6.57
N ASN A 81 3.85 8.27 -6.01
CA ASN A 81 4.22 7.67 -4.74
C ASN A 81 5.67 7.19 -4.78
N ARG A 82 6.19 6.73 -5.93
CA ARG A 82 7.63 6.43 -6.07
C ARG A 82 8.53 7.65 -5.89
N ASP A 83 8.09 8.82 -6.34
CA ASP A 83 8.83 10.07 -6.17
C ASP A 83 8.79 10.51 -4.70
N LEU A 84 7.64 10.36 -4.02
CA LEU A 84 7.48 10.62 -2.58
C LEU A 84 8.34 9.68 -1.71
N LYS A 85 8.41 8.39 -2.08
CA LYS A 85 9.25 7.38 -1.43
C LYS A 85 10.74 7.72 -1.60
N SER A 86 11.16 8.24 -2.76
CA SER A 86 12.56 8.64 -3.01
C SER A 86 13.04 9.82 -2.15
N ASP A 87 12.18 10.82 -1.93
CA ASP A 87 12.51 12.01 -1.12
C ASP A 87 12.60 11.70 0.40
N ARG A 88 11.86 10.69 0.88
CA ARG A 88 11.99 10.18 2.27
C ARG A 88 13.27 9.38 2.52
N THR A 89 13.86 8.78 1.49
CA THR A 89 15.07 7.95 1.64
C THR A 89 16.35 8.80 1.73
N LEU A 90 16.26 10.09 1.37
CA LEU A 90 17.37 11.05 1.37
C LEU A 90 17.42 11.94 2.65
N ARG A 91 16.64 11.61 3.69
CA ARG A 91 16.65 12.33 4.98
C ARG A 91 17.07 11.43 6.13
#